data_AF-A0A2V9F4Z1-F1
#
_entry.id   AF-A0A2V9F4Z1-F1
#
_cell.length_a   1.000
_cell.length_b   1.000
_cell.length_c   1.000
_cell.angle_alpha   90.00
_cell.angle_beta   90.00
_cell.angle_gamma   90.00
#
_symmetry.space_group_name_H-M   'P 1'
#
loop_
_entity.id
_entity.type
_entity.pdbx_description
1 polymer ?
#
loop_
_entity_poly.entity_id
_entity_poly.type
_entity_poly.pdbx_seq_one_letter_code
_entity_poly.pdbx_strand_id
1 'polypeptide(L)'
;MPGSSGADAANLAIAPPRMEARGASAEVELGAVHDGAIDRQYIAKLESAARSGEPSANRSAALGHHLAANLELAHGDMEHALIDARTALTYAPQEPVFLMNVGYLLLRRSEFKESLEYLERARRFAPDDADVSKLEGWAYYGLNKLDQAVAEWKRALALRPDKEVQVALDKALADKKEEESYKENESSHFKLRYSGASAPALARDVLRTLERHYSEIESELNFTPPESIGVILYTQDAFSDITKAPAWAGALNDGRIRVPVQGLTSVDGELSRILKHELTHSFIAQKTRSACIGLAASCAIRAPTWIQEGLAQWMEGQRSREDAAVLLQIYSAGRAIPLSRLEGSWMNMSGDTARYAYAWALANVEYIQQASGITDIDRILDRIGAGMATDAALREVLHSDYSDLMQSTAEYLRKTYGR
;
A
#
# COMPACT_ATOMS: atom_id res chain seq x y z
N MET A 1 -32.02 -15.16 5.66
CA MET A 1 -32.09 -14.47 4.35
C MET A 1 -30.66 -14.30 3.86
N PRO A 2 -30.34 -14.71 2.63
CA PRO A 2 -28.99 -15.07 2.22
C PRO A 2 -28.08 -13.85 2.05
N GLY A 3 -26.79 -14.07 2.32
CA GLY A 3 -25.79 -13.06 2.60
C GLY A 3 -25.41 -12.15 1.43
N SER A 4 -25.20 -10.88 1.74
CA SER A 4 -24.45 -9.97 0.90
C SER A 4 -22.97 -10.17 1.18
N SER A 5 -22.29 -10.78 0.22
CA SER A 5 -20.84 -10.90 0.11
C SER A 5 -20.15 -9.57 0.40
N GLY A 6 -19.24 -9.59 1.37
CA GLY A 6 -18.30 -8.52 1.62
C GLY A 6 -17.20 -8.50 0.57
N ALA A 7 -16.80 -7.30 0.19
CA ALA A 7 -15.52 -6.89 -0.38
C ALA A 7 -15.73 -5.46 -0.83
N ASP A 8 -15.21 -4.45 -0.13
CA ASP A 8 -15.03 -3.11 -0.71
C ASP A 8 -14.26 -2.19 0.26
N ALA A 9 -12.93 -2.16 0.11
CA ALA A 9 -12.12 -0.94 0.06
C ALA A 9 -10.70 -1.26 -0.43
N ALA A 10 -10.22 -0.48 -1.40
CA ALA A 10 -8.85 -0.42 -1.97
C ALA A 10 -8.29 -1.64 -2.74
N ASN A 11 -9.12 -2.56 -3.24
CA ASN A 11 -8.73 -3.29 -4.45
C ASN A 11 -9.04 -2.38 -5.64
N LEU A 12 -8.04 -2.00 -6.44
CA LEU A 12 -8.33 -1.89 -7.87
C LEU A 12 -8.91 -3.27 -8.23
N ALA A 13 -10.21 -3.35 -8.49
CA ALA A 13 -10.87 -4.58 -8.87
C ALA A 13 -10.46 -4.93 -10.31
N ILE A 14 -9.17 -5.23 -10.47
CA ILE A 14 -8.53 -5.58 -11.73
C ILE A 14 -8.83 -7.04 -11.91
N ALA A 15 -9.62 -7.39 -12.92
CA ALA A 15 -9.77 -8.80 -13.26
C ALA A 15 -8.38 -9.36 -13.62
N PRO A 16 -8.04 -10.57 -13.15
CA PRO A 16 -6.77 -11.19 -13.52
C PRO A 16 -6.65 -11.20 -15.05
N PRO A 17 -5.48 -10.88 -15.60
CA PRO A 17 -5.26 -10.93 -17.04
C PRO A 17 -5.53 -12.33 -17.59
N ARG A 18 -5.79 -12.45 -18.90
CA ARG A 18 -5.91 -13.79 -19.51
C ARG A 18 -4.52 -14.39 -19.65
N MET A 19 -4.17 -15.26 -18.71
CA MET A 19 -2.85 -15.88 -18.61
C MET A 19 -2.85 -17.29 -19.17
N GLU A 20 -3.00 -17.40 -20.49
CA GLU A 20 -2.79 -18.69 -21.16
C GLU A 20 -1.34 -18.76 -21.65
N ALA A 21 -0.51 -19.51 -20.94
CA ALA A 21 0.83 -19.84 -21.41
C ALA A 21 0.72 -20.71 -22.67
N ARG A 22 1.14 -20.18 -23.83
CA ARG A 22 1.07 -20.94 -25.09
C ARG A 22 1.94 -22.20 -25.00
N GLY A 23 1.33 -23.35 -25.28
CA GLY A 23 2.03 -24.64 -25.30
C GLY A 23 2.27 -25.28 -23.93
N ALA A 24 1.38 -25.01 -22.96
CA ALA A 24 1.35 -25.72 -21.69
C ALA A 24 1.20 -27.23 -21.90
N SER A 25 2.05 -28.01 -21.24
CA SER A 25 1.89 -29.47 -21.19
C SER A 25 0.88 -29.77 -20.09
N ALA A 26 -0.23 -30.44 -20.43
CA ALA A 26 -1.23 -30.89 -19.47
C ALA A 26 -0.62 -31.74 -18.32
N GLU A 27 0.53 -32.37 -18.58
CA GLU A 27 1.31 -33.08 -17.56
C GLU A 27 1.86 -32.15 -16.47
N VAL A 28 2.36 -30.97 -16.84
CA VAL A 28 2.89 -30.00 -15.87
C VAL A 28 1.74 -29.36 -15.10
N GLU A 29 0.61 -29.09 -15.76
CA GLU A 29 -0.58 -28.55 -15.10
C GLU A 29 -1.07 -29.46 -13.98
N LEU A 30 -1.30 -30.74 -14.30
CA LEU A 30 -1.76 -31.75 -13.34
C LEU A 30 -0.69 -32.15 -12.32
N GLY A 31 0.59 -32.07 -12.69
CA GLY A 31 1.69 -32.44 -11.81
C GLY A 31 2.05 -31.35 -10.80
N ALA A 32 2.01 -30.08 -11.20
CA ALA A 32 2.38 -28.96 -10.32
C ALA A 32 1.25 -28.54 -9.38
N VAL A 33 -0.01 -28.61 -9.86
CA VAL A 33 -1.18 -28.23 -9.07
C VAL A 33 -2.29 -29.26 -9.28
N HIS A 34 -2.66 -29.94 -8.19
CA HIS A 34 -3.77 -30.89 -8.18
C HIS A 34 -4.47 -30.88 -6.83
N ASP A 35 -5.76 -31.23 -6.82
CA ASP A 35 -6.58 -31.30 -5.60
C ASP A 35 -6.59 -30.00 -4.77
N GLY A 36 -6.44 -28.84 -5.42
CA GLY A 36 -6.36 -27.54 -4.76
C GLY A 36 -5.06 -27.31 -3.98
N ALA A 37 -4.03 -28.13 -4.19
CA ALA A 37 -2.74 -28.05 -3.54
C ALA A 37 -1.60 -27.93 -4.56
N ILE A 38 -0.47 -27.39 -4.10
CA ILE A 38 0.75 -27.23 -4.90
C ILE A 38 1.70 -28.39 -4.58
N ASP A 39 2.08 -29.17 -5.59
CA ASP A 39 3.12 -30.20 -5.42
C ASP A 39 4.51 -29.55 -5.58
N ARG A 40 5.05 -29.10 -4.44
CA ARG A 40 6.39 -28.51 -4.35
C ARG A 40 7.51 -29.50 -4.72
N GLN A 41 7.30 -30.80 -4.52
CA GLN A 41 8.30 -31.81 -4.90
C GLN A 41 8.35 -31.99 -6.42
N TYR A 42 7.19 -31.95 -7.08
CA TYR A 42 7.11 -31.97 -8.53
C TYR A 42 7.78 -30.74 -9.14
N ILE A 43 7.45 -29.53 -8.66
CA ILE A 43 8.08 -28.29 -9.13
C ILE A 43 9.61 -28.34 -8.96
N ALA A 44 10.11 -28.80 -7.81
CA ALA A 44 11.55 -28.95 -7.58
C ALA A 44 12.23 -29.94 -8.56
N LYS A 45 11.53 -30.98 -9.02
CA LYS A 45 12.04 -31.87 -10.08
C LYS A 45 12.15 -31.14 -11.42
N LEU A 46 11.17 -30.31 -11.77
CA LEU A 46 11.23 -29.49 -12.98
C LEU A 46 12.41 -28.51 -12.93
N GLU A 47 12.63 -27.85 -11.78
CA GLU A 47 13.80 -26.98 -11.59
C GLU A 47 15.13 -27.73 -11.74
N SER A 48 15.21 -28.96 -11.23
CA SER A 48 16.41 -29.80 -11.36
C SER A 48 16.69 -30.12 -12.83
N ALA A 49 15.65 -30.49 -13.58
CA ALA A 49 15.76 -30.75 -15.03
C ALA A 49 16.14 -29.48 -15.82
N ALA A 50 15.60 -28.32 -15.42
CA ALA A 50 15.96 -27.01 -15.97
C ALA A 50 17.45 -26.70 -15.76
N ARG A 51 17.96 -26.94 -14.53
CA ARG A 51 19.38 -26.78 -14.18
C ARG A 51 20.31 -27.71 -14.96
N SER A 52 19.84 -28.87 -15.42
CA SER A 52 20.63 -29.76 -16.29
C SER A 52 20.71 -29.33 -17.76
N GLY A 53 20.05 -28.22 -18.15
CA GLY A 53 20.26 -27.55 -19.44
C GLY A 53 19.31 -27.95 -20.57
N GLU A 54 18.21 -28.65 -20.28
CA GLU A 54 17.18 -28.97 -21.28
C GLU A 54 16.28 -27.75 -21.58
N PRO A 55 16.19 -27.26 -22.82
CA PRO A 55 15.39 -26.06 -23.13
C PRO A 55 13.89 -26.20 -22.83
N SER A 56 13.33 -27.41 -22.98
CA SER A 56 11.94 -27.72 -22.58
C SER A 56 11.76 -27.71 -21.06
N ALA A 57 12.79 -28.07 -20.29
CA ALA A 57 12.73 -28.14 -18.84
C ALA A 57 12.65 -26.75 -18.19
N ASN A 58 13.33 -25.74 -18.76
CA ASN A 58 13.16 -24.33 -18.34
C ASN A 58 11.70 -23.89 -18.48
N ARG A 59 11.05 -24.23 -19.60
CA ARG A 59 9.64 -23.89 -19.82
C ARG A 59 8.72 -24.59 -18.82
N SER A 60 8.95 -25.88 -18.56
CA SER A 60 8.17 -26.64 -17.58
C SER A 60 8.35 -26.09 -16.17
N ALA A 61 9.57 -25.77 -15.76
CA ALA A 61 9.84 -25.16 -14.45
C ALA A 61 9.14 -23.80 -14.32
N ALA A 62 9.25 -22.95 -15.34
CA ALA A 62 8.55 -21.66 -15.37
C ALA A 62 7.03 -21.82 -15.22
N LEU A 63 6.45 -22.79 -15.95
CA LEU A 63 5.03 -23.09 -15.89
C LEU A 63 4.60 -23.62 -14.52
N GLY A 64 5.39 -24.49 -13.89
CA GLY A 64 5.11 -25.01 -12.55
C GLY A 64 5.00 -23.89 -11.50
N HIS A 65 5.96 -22.96 -11.50
CA HIS A 65 5.90 -21.78 -10.62
C HIS A 65 4.75 -20.83 -10.98
N HIS A 66 4.45 -20.63 -12.27
CA HIS A 66 3.30 -19.82 -12.69
C HIS A 66 1.98 -20.37 -12.13
N LEU A 67 1.78 -21.69 -12.20
CA LEU A 67 0.59 -22.35 -11.69
C LEU A 67 0.49 -22.26 -10.16
N ALA A 68 1.62 -22.46 -9.45
CA ALA A 68 1.69 -22.25 -8.01
C ALA A 68 1.28 -20.83 -7.63
N ALA A 69 1.86 -19.82 -8.28
CA ALA A 69 1.54 -18.42 -8.03
C ALA A 69 0.04 -18.10 -8.23
N ASN A 70 -0.57 -18.66 -9.28
CA ASN A 70 -2.00 -18.45 -9.53
C ASN A 70 -2.88 -19.08 -8.44
N LEU A 71 -2.53 -20.27 -7.94
CA LEU A 71 -3.26 -20.93 -6.86
C LEU A 71 -3.11 -20.18 -5.53
N GLU A 72 -1.90 -19.72 -5.21
CA GLU A 72 -1.63 -18.94 -4.00
C GLU A 72 -2.39 -17.62 -4.00
N LEU A 73 -2.39 -16.93 -5.15
CA LEU A 73 -3.21 -15.75 -5.34
C LEU A 73 -4.70 -16.05 -5.14
N ALA A 74 -5.20 -17.19 -5.64
CA ALA A 74 -6.59 -17.60 -5.43
C ALA A 74 -6.92 -17.87 -3.95
N HIS A 75 -5.93 -18.30 -3.16
CA HIS A 75 -6.01 -18.44 -1.71
C HIS A 75 -5.78 -17.12 -0.94
N GLY A 76 -5.46 -16.03 -1.64
CA GLY A 76 -5.13 -14.74 -1.04
C GLY A 76 -3.72 -14.66 -0.46
N ASP A 77 -2.87 -15.66 -0.69
CA ASP A 77 -1.47 -15.67 -0.27
C ASP A 77 -0.61 -14.91 -1.30
N MET A 78 -0.64 -13.60 -1.16
CA MET A 78 -0.06 -12.71 -2.14
C MET A 78 1.47 -12.61 -2.07
N GLU A 79 2.05 -12.89 -0.91
CA GLU A 79 3.50 -12.93 -0.72
C GLU A 79 4.13 -14.09 -1.48
N HIS A 80 3.63 -15.33 -1.24
CA HIS A 80 4.14 -16.50 -1.94
C HIS A 80 3.86 -16.43 -3.45
N ALA A 81 2.68 -15.94 -3.85
CA ALA A 81 2.34 -15.77 -5.26
C ALA A 81 3.36 -14.90 -6.01
N LEU A 82 3.84 -13.81 -5.38
CA LEU A 82 4.86 -12.95 -5.98
C LEU A 82 6.23 -13.63 -6.07
N ILE A 83 6.60 -14.42 -5.06
CA ILE A 83 7.84 -15.21 -5.05
C ILE A 83 7.84 -16.21 -6.21
N ASP A 84 6.78 -17.01 -6.35
CA ASP A 84 6.67 -18.00 -7.41
C ASP A 84 6.59 -17.32 -8.80
N ALA A 85 5.83 -16.23 -8.95
CA ALA A 85 5.75 -15.50 -10.21
C ALA A 85 7.13 -14.92 -10.65
N ARG A 86 7.93 -14.41 -9.71
CA ARG A 86 9.31 -13.97 -9.99
C ARG A 86 10.22 -15.16 -10.32
N THR A 87 10.03 -16.29 -9.65
CA THR A 87 10.81 -17.51 -9.91
C THR A 87 10.54 -18.05 -11.31
N ALA A 88 9.29 -18.02 -11.79
CA ALA A 88 8.95 -18.36 -13.17
C ALA A 88 9.76 -17.54 -14.21
N LEU A 89 9.97 -16.24 -13.95
CA LEU A 89 10.77 -15.37 -14.80
C LEU A 89 12.27 -15.69 -14.80
N THR A 90 12.80 -16.38 -13.78
CA THR A 90 14.20 -16.83 -13.81
C THR A 90 14.43 -17.88 -14.89
N TYR A 91 13.42 -18.72 -15.15
CA TYR A 91 13.47 -19.77 -16.16
C TYR A 91 12.99 -19.29 -17.55
N ALA A 92 12.08 -18.31 -17.59
CA ALA A 92 11.54 -17.75 -18.83
C ALA A 92 11.44 -16.20 -18.77
N PRO A 93 12.57 -15.48 -18.85
CA PRO A 93 12.65 -14.03 -18.58
C PRO A 93 11.99 -13.11 -19.62
N GLN A 94 11.60 -13.68 -20.76
CA GLN A 94 11.03 -12.96 -21.90
C GLN A 94 9.57 -13.34 -22.17
N GLU A 95 8.97 -14.23 -21.37
CA GLU A 95 7.60 -14.67 -21.57
C GLU A 95 6.61 -13.59 -21.12
N PRO A 96 5.81 -13.00 -22.05
CA PRO A 96 4.91 -11.89 -21.73
C PRO A 96 3.92 -12.22 -20.61
N VAL A 97 3.36 -13.44 -20.62
CA VAL A 97 2.41 -13.91 -19.61
C VAL A 97 3.05 -13.86 -18.22
N PHE A 98 4.30 -14.32 -18.05
CA PHE A 98 4.93 -14.30 -16.72
C PHE A 98 5.29 -12.87 -16.27
N LEU A 99 5.69 -12.00 -17.21
CA LEU A 99 5.95 -10.59 -16.94
C LEU A 99 4.68 -9.87 -16.48
N MET A 100 3.57 -10.11 -17.17
CA MET A 100 2.25 -9.58 -16.80
C MET A 100 1.77 -10.11 -15.45
N ASN A 101 2.09 -11.36 -15.08
CA ASN A 101 1.69 -11.96 -13.81
C ASN A 101 2.33 -11.21 -12.63
N VAL A 102 3.64 -10.95 -12.74
CA VAL A 102 4.37 -10.12 -11.78
C VAL A 102 3.83 -8.69 -11.79
N GLY A 103 3.62 -8.08 -12.96
CA GLY A 103 3.03 -6.75 -13.08
C GLY A 103 1.66 -6.63 -12.40
N TYR A 104 0.79 -7.63 -12.57
CA TYR A 104 -0.53 -7.70 -11.94
C TYR A 104 -0.45 -7.86 -10.41
N LEU A 105 0.43 -8.74 -9.91
CA LEU A 105 0.63 -8.90 -8.47
C LEU A 105 1.17 -7.62 -7.83
N LEU A 106 2.09 -6.92 -8.50
CA LEU A 106 2.60 -5.62 -8.05
C LEU A 106 1.52 -4.54 -8.05
N LEU A 107 0.63 -4.51 -9.05
CA LEU A 107 -0.53 -3.59 -9.08
C LEU A 107 -1.43 -3.79 -7.86
N ARG A 108 -1.70 -5.04 -7.52
CA ARG A 108 -2.54 -5.41 -6.37
C ARG A 108 -1.85 -5.08 -5.03
N ARG A 109 -0.51 -4.97 -4.99
CA ARG A 109 0.28 -4.42 -3.86
C ARG A 109 0.43 -2.90 -3.90
N SER A 110 -0.19 -2.22 -4.87
CA SER A 110 -0.01 -0.78 -5.13
C SER A 110 1.45 -0.37 -5.47
N GLU A 111 2.26 -1.32 -5.94
CA GLU A 111 3.65 -1.11 -6.35
C GLU A 111 3.71 -0.70 -7.84
N PHE A 112 3.06 0.42 -8.17
CA PHE A 112 2.75 0.81 -9.55
C PHE A 112 3.98 1.08 -10.44
N LYS A 113 5.03 1.70 -9.89
CA LYS A 113 6.27 1.98 -10.65
C LYS A 113 6.97 0.69 -11.07
N GLU A 114 7.12 -0.26 -10.15
CA GLU A 114 7.76 -1.54 -10.44
C GLU A 114 6.89 -2.37 -11.38
N SER A 115 5.56 -2.34 -11.21
CA SER A 115 4.64 -2.96 -12.16
C SER A 115 4.89 -2.50 -13.60
N LEU A 116 5.03 -1.18 -13.82
CA LEU A 116 5.33 -0.63 -15.15
C LEU A 116 6.63 -1.17 -15.74
N GLU A 117 7.67 -1.43 -14.94
CA GLU A 117 8.93 -1.99 -15.46
C GLU A 117 8.72 -3.40 -16.07
N TYR A 118 7.91 -4.24 -15.42
CA TYR A 118 7.57 -5.56 -15.94
C TYR A 118 6.60 -5.48 -17.13
N LEU A 119 5.62 -4.58 -17.08
CA LEU A 119 4.64 -4.41 -18.15
C LEU A 119 5.27 -3.79 -19.41
N GLU A 120 6.21 -2.86 -19.28
CA GLU A 120 6.98 -2.31 -20.40
C GLU A 120 7.82 -3.40 -21.08
N ARG A 121 8.39 -4.34 -20.31
CA ARG A 121 9.05 -5.52 -20.86
C ARG A 121 8.05 -6.43 -21.55
N ALA A 122 6.89 -6.69 -20.95
CA ALA A 122 5.84 -7.50 -21.56
C ALA A 122 5.40 -6.91 -22.91
N ARG A 123 5.20 -5.58 -22.99
CA ARG A 123 4.86 -4.84 -24.20
C ARG A 123 5.90 -5.00 -25.32
N ARG A 124 7.19 -5.09 -24.98
CA ARG A 124 8.24 -5.31 -26.00
C ARG A 124 8.09 -6.67 -26.69
N PHE A 125 7.63 -7.68 -25.97
CA PHE A 125 7.46 -9.05 -26.49
C PHE A 125 6.04 -9.32 -27.00
N ALA A 126 5.04 -8.59 -26.52
CA ALA A 126 3.64 -8.67 -26.94
C ALA A 126 3.02 -7.26 -27.10
N PRO A 127 3.38 -6.51 -28.16
CA PRO A 127 2.98 -5.11 -28.33
C PRO A 127 1.48 -4.92 -28.54
N ASP A 128 0.81 -5.92 -29.08
CA ASP A 128 -0.62 -5.91 -29.41
C ASP A 128 -1.48 -6.68 -28.38
N ASP A 129 -0.93 -6.96 -27.20
CA ASP A 129 -1.71 -7.57 -26.11
C ASP A 129 -2.53 -6.52 -25.36
N ALA A 130 -3.85 -6.68 -25.40
CA ALA A 130 -4.79 -5.79 -24.74
C ALA A 130 -4.64 -5.80 -23.21
N ASP A 131 -4.26 -6.93 -22.61
CA ASP A 131 -4.09 -7.05 -21.15
C ASP A 131 -2.84 -6.30 -20.67
N VAL A 132 -1.76 -6.24 -21.46
CA VAL A 132 -0.60 -5.39 -21.15
C VAL A 132 -1.04 -3.93 -21.05
N SER A 133 -1.76 -3.43 -22.05
CA SER A 133 -2.22 -2.04 -22.06
C SER A 133 -3.25 -1.76 -20.96
N LYS A 134 -4.13 -2.73 -20.65
CA LYS A 134 -5.06 -2.65 -19.51
C LYS A 134 -4.31 -2.46 -18.18
N LEU A 135 -3.32 -3.31 -17.92
CA LEU A 135 -2.54 -3.28 -16.68
C LEU A 135 -1.68 -2.02 -16.58
N GLU A 136 -1.06 -1.57 -17.67
CA GLU A 136 -0.31 -0.30 -17.66
C GLU A 136 -1.21 0.89 -17.39
N GLY A 137 -2.43 0.89 -17.93
CA GLY A 137 -3.41 1.93 -17.61
C GLY A 137 -3.75 1.97 -16.12
N TRP A 138 -3.94 0.81 -15.48
CA TRP A 138 -4.12 0.72 -14.02
C TRP A 138 -2.89 1.21 -13.25
N ALA A 139 -1.68 0.89 -13.73
CA ALA A 139 -0.46 1.32 -13.07
C ALA A 139 -0.27 2.85 -13.19
N TYR A 140 -0.50 3.42 -14.36
CA TYR A 140 -0.48 4.88 -14.55
C TYR A 140 -1.59 5.57 -13.75
N TYR A 141 -2.77 4.97 -13.65
CA TYR A 141 -3.85 5.52 -12.84
C TYR A 141 -3.49 5.54 -11.35
N GLY A 142 -2.89 4.46 -10.83
CA GLY A 142 -2.35 4.42 -9.46
C GLY A 142 -1.21 5.43 -9.22
N LEU A 143 -0.46 5.79 -10.27
CA LEU A 143 0.53 6.87 -10.23
C LEU A 143 -0.07 8.28 -10.45
N ASN A 144 -1.39 8.39 -10.59
CA ASN A 144 -2.13 9.60 -10.97
C ASN A 144 -1.58 10.27 -12.24
N LYS A 145 -1.06 9.45 -13.15
CA LYS A 145 -0.64 9.82 -14.50
C LYS A 145 -1.83 9.67 -15.43
N LEU A 146 -2.89 10.47 -15.20
CA LEU A 146 -4.20 10.29 -15.84
C LEU A 146 -4.14 10.32 -17.37
N ASP A 147 -3.29 11.17 -17.95
CA ASP A 147 -3.08 11.20 -19.40
C ASP A 147 -2.57 9.88 -19.96
N GLN A 148 -1.58 9.29 -19.29
CA GLN A 148 -1.01 8.00 -19.67
C GLN A 148 -2.01 6.87 -19.42
N ALA A 149 -2.73 6.89 -18.29
CA ALA A 149 -3.77 5.91 -17.99
C ALA A 149 -4.87 5.89 -19.07
N VAL A 150 -5.37 7.08 -19.44
CA VAL A 150 -6.36 7.25 -20.51
C VAL A 150 -5.82 6.77 -21.86
N ALA A 151 -4.56 7.08 -22.18
CA ALA A 151 -3.96 6.63 -23.43
C ALA A 151 -3.86 5.10 -23.50
N GLU A 152 -3.42 4.45 -22.42
CA GLU A 152 -3.25 3.00 -22.37
C GLU A 152 -4.59 2.25 -22.36
N TRP A 153 -5.59 2.73 -21.63
CA TRP A 153 -6.93 2.12 -21.67
C TRP A 153 -7.63 2.30 -23.01
N LYS A 154 -7.45 3.44 -23.69
CA LYS A 154 -7.92 3.60 -25.07
C LYS A 154 -7.25 2.60 -26.01
N ARG A 155 -5.94 2.35 -25.85
CA ARG A 155 -5.21 1.34 -26.62
C ARG A 155 -5.74 -0.06 -26.31
N ALA A 156 -5.93 -0.41 -25.04
CA ALA A 156 -6.49 -1.70 -24.63
C ALA A 156 -7.87 -1.95 -25.27
N LEU A 157 -8.77 -0.97 -25.24
CA LEU A 157 -10.10 -1.07 -25.85
C LEU A 157 -10.07 -1.17 -27.38
N ALA A 158 -9.10 -0.52 -28.02
CA ALA A 158 -8.90 -0.63 -29.47
C ALA A 158 -8.42 -2.03 -29.89
N LEU A 159 -7.61 -2.69 -29.04
CA LEU A 159 -7.14 -4.06 -29.26
C LEU A 159 -8.23 -5.09 -28.93
N ARG A 160 -8.96 -4.90 -27.83
CA ARG A 160 -10.03 -5.79 -27.39
C ARG A 160 -11.05 -5.03 -26.54
N PRO A 161 -12.34 -5.03 -26.92
CA PRO A 161 -13.40 -4.49 -26.09
C PRO A 161 -13.42 -5.17 -24.71
N ASP A 162 -13.36 -4.37 -23.65
CA ASP A 162 -13.41 -4.83 -22.25
C ASP A 162 -14.25 -3.83 -21.44
N LYS A 163 -15.32 -4.31 -20.81
CA LYS A 163 -16.25 -3.49 -20.04
C LYS A 163 -15.59 -2.87 -18.80
N GLU A 164 -14.68 -3.60 -18.15
CA GLU A 164 -13.93 -3.10 -17.00
C GLU A 164 -13.05 -1.92 -17.41
N VAL A 165 -12.35 -2.07 -18.54
CA VAL A 165 -11.49 -1.01 -19.09
C VAL A 165 -12.31 0.20 -19.53
N GLN A 166 -13.51 0.00 -20.10
CA GLN A 166 -14.40 1.11 -20.45
C GLN A 166 -14.83 1.91 -19.21
N VAL A 167 -15.23 1.23 -18.13
CA VAL A 167 -15.59 1.89 -16.87
C VAL A 167 -14.40 2.63 -16.27
N ALA A 168 -13.21 2.03 -16.28
CA ALA A 168 -11.98 2.67 -15.80
C ALA A 168 -11.62 3.91 -16.63
N LEU A 169 -11.74 3.83 -17.96
CA LEU A 169 -11.52 4.95 -18.87
C LEU A 169 -12.51 6.08 -18.62
N ASP A 170 -13.81 5.78 -18.50
CA ASP A 170 -14.84 6.79 -18.21
C ASP A 170 -14.57 7.49 -16.89
N LYS A 171 -14.14 6.74 -15.86
CA LYS A 171 -13.71 7.27 -14.57
C LYS A 171 -12.50 8.20 -14.72
N ALA A 172 -11.41 7.77 -15.37
CA ALA A 172 -10.23 8.61 -15.52
C ALA A 172 -10.49 9.86 -16.39
N LEU A 173 -11.40 9.80 -17.36
CA LEU A 173 -11.82 10.97 -18.12
C LEU A 173 -12.64 11.94 -17.26
N ALA A 174 -13.51 11.43 -16.39
CA ALA A 174 -14.21 12.25 -15.41
C ALA A 174 -13.24 12.89 -14.41
N ASP A 175 -12.32 12.09 -13.85
CA ASP A 175 -11.26 12.57 -12.94
C ASP A 175 -10.38 13.63 -13.62
N LYS A 176 -10.00 13.41 -14.89
CA LYS A 176 -9.22 14.37 -15.66
C LYS A 176 -9.99 15.67 -15.93
N LYS A 177 -11.26 15.58 -16.31
CA LYS A 177 -12.11 16.75 -16.55
C LYS A 177 -12.35 17.54 -15.27
N GLU A 178 -12.52 16.84 -14.16
CA GLU A 178 -12.57 17.44 -12.84
C GLU A 178 -11.21 18.11 -12.58
N GLU A 179 -10.06 17.43 -12.75
CA GLU A 179 -8.67 17.92 -12.60
C GLU A 179 -8.39 19.20 -13.41
N GLU A 180 -8.87 19.29 -14.65
CA GLU A 180 -8.75 20.48 -15.52
C GLU A 180 -9.51 21.70 -14.98
N SER A 181 -10.52 21.49 -14.12
CA SER A 181 -11.26 22.58 -13.47
C SER A 181 -10.62 23.08 -12.17
N TYR A 182 -9.59 22.38 -11.66
CA TYR A 182 -8.93 22.75 -10.42
C TYR A 182 -8.06 23.99 -10.62
N LYS A 183 -8.06 24.86 -9.60
CA LYS A 183 -7.06 25.92 -9.48
C LYS A 183 -5.89 25.39 -8.65
N GLU A 184 -4.68 25.74 -9.07
CA GLU A 184 -3.43 25.28 -8.45
C GLU A 184 -2.83 26.39 -7.56
N ASN A 185 -2.49 26.02 -6.33
CA ASN A 185 -1.68 26.82 -5.41
C ASN A 185 -0.47 26.00 -5.00
N GLU A 186 0.66 26.65 -4.77
CA GLU A 186 1.89 25.99 -4.32
C GLU A 186 2.46 26.68 -3.08
N SER A 187 3.20 25.90 -2.29
CA SER A 187 4.06 26.37 -1.20
C SER A 187 5.42 25.65 -1.29
N SER A 188 6.31 25.85 -0.30
CA SER A 188 7.65 25.25 -0.32
C SER A 188 7.63 23.73 -0.43
N HIS A 189 6.70 23.08 0.26
CA HIS A 189 6.64 21.62 0.34
C HIS A 189 5.40 21.00 -0.31
N PHE A 190 4.40 21.81 -0.71
CA PHE A 190 3.11 21.31 -1.16
C PHE A 190 2.67 21.85 -2.52
N LYS A 191 2.00 20.98 -3.28
CA LYS A 191 1.23 21.34 -4.48
C LYS A 191 -0.23 21.06 -4.23
N LEU A 192 -1.04 22.10 -4.08
CA LEU A 192 -2.46 21.98 -3.76
C LEU A 192 -3.34 22.26 -4.97
N ARG A 193 -4.31 21.36 -5.19
CA ARG A 193 -5.38 21.52 -6.17
C ARG A 193 -6.73 21.53 -5.43
N TYR A 194 -7.66 22.42 -5.82
CA TYR A 194 -9.07 22.34 -5.38
C TYR A 194 -10.08 22.52 -6.52
N SER A 195 -11.23 21.83 -6.47
CA SER A 195 -12.33 22.00 -7.43
C SER A 195 -13.49 22.82 -6.86
N GLY A 196 -14.29 23.40 -7.75
CA GLY A 196 -15.46 24.20 -7.40
C GLY A 196 -15.16 25.51 -6.66
N ALA A 197 -16.21 26.12 -6.09
CA ALA A 197 -16.15 27.38 -5.35
C ALA A 197 -15.47 27.27 -3.97
N SER A 198 -14.64 26.25 -3.74
CA SER A 198 -13.78 26.14 -2.56
C SER A 198 -13.02 27.45 -2.42
N ALA A 199 -13.34 28.22 -1.37
CA ALA A 199 -12.89 29.60 -1.26
C ALA A 199 -11.36 29.62 -1.31
N PRO A 200 -10.71 30.42 -2.18
CA PRO A 200 -9.25 30.54 -2.21
C PRO A 200 -8.63 30.89 -0.84
N ALA A 201 -9.43 31.43 0.09
CA ALA A 201 -9.08 31.59 1.50
C ALA A 201 -8.84 30.24 2.20
N LEU A 202 -9.76 29.27 2.11
CA LEU A 202 -9.62 27.95 2.71
C LEU A 202 -8.41 27.19 2.14
N ALA A 203 -8.22 27.21 0.82
CA ALA A 203 -7.05 26.57 0.19
C ALA A 203 -5.72 27.13 0.73
N ARG A 204 -5.63 28.45 0.93
CA ARG A 204 -4.47 29.09 1.56
C ARG A 204 -4.33 28.73 3.04
N ASP A 205 -5.45 28.57 3.74
CA ASP A 205 -5.47 28.21 5.15
C ASP A 205 -5.02 26.74 5.38
N VAL A 206 -5.44 25.83 4.50
CA VAL A 206 -4.94 24.45 4.44
C VAL A 206 -3.44 24.43 4.19
N LEU A 207 -2.95 25.13 3.16
CA LEU A 207 -1.50 25.21 2.88
C LEU A 207 -0.71 25.76 4.07
N ARG A 208 -1.17 26.86 4.68
CA ARG A 208 -0.50 27.44 5.86
C ARG A 208 -0.46 26.45 7.02
N THR A 209 -1.55 25.71 7.25
CA THR A 209 -1.66 24.71 8.30
C THR A 209 -0.71 23.54 8.05
N LEU A 210 -0.66 23.04 6.81
CA LEU A 210 0.24 21.98 6.40
C LEU A 210 1.71 22.39 6.52
N GLU A 211 2.10 23.61 6.12
CA GLU A 211 3.48 24.10 6.28
C GLU A 211 3.88 24.20 7.76
N ARG A 212 2.99 24.65 8.64
CA ARG A 212 3.24 24.64 10.09
C ARG A 212 3.46 23.21 10.61
N HIS A 213 2.58 22.29 10.23
CA HIS A 213 2.70 20.89 10.63
C HIS A 213 3.91 20.20 10.02
N TYR A 214 4.32 20.59 8.82
CA TYR A 214 5.54 20.11 8.17
C TYR A 214 6.75 20.42 9.02
N SER A 215 6.94 21.68 9.45
CA SER A 215 8.05 22.05 10.33
C SER A 215 8.01 21.35 11.70
N GLU A 216 6.81 21.13 12.26
CA GLU A 216 6.66 20.37 13.50
C GLU A 216 7.12 18.91 13.33
N ILE A 217 6.64 18.22 12.29
CA ILE A 217 6.98 16.81 12.03
C ILE A 217 8.44 16.66 11.60
N GLU A 218 8.97 17.58 10.79
CA GLU A 218 10.37 17.62 10.38
C GLU A 218 11.31 17.70 11.60
N SER A 219 10.97 18.55 12.58
CA SER A 219 11.75 18.65 13.82
C SER A 219 11.66 17.39 14.67
N GLU A 220 10.49 16.75 14.75
CA GLU A 220 10.29 15.53 15.55
C GLU A 220 10.96 14.31 14.92
N LEU A 221 10.93 14.19 13.60
CA LEU A 221 11.49 13.03 12.87
C LEU A 221 12.90 13.27 12.30
N ASN A 222 13.47 14.44 12.53
CA ASN A 222 14.80 14.83 12.01
C ASN A 222 14.96 14.46 10.51
N PHE A 223 13.90 14.69 9.74
CA PHE A 223 13.81 14.25 8.34
C PHE A 223 13.02 15.25 7.51
N THR A 224 13.61 15.67 6.40
CA THR A 224 12.97 16.53 5.40
C THR A 224 12.59 15.67 4.18
N PRO A 225 11.29 15.46 3.91
CA PRO A 225 10.82 14.90 2.66
C PRO A 225 11.46 15.57 1.43
N PRO A 226 12.18 14.82 0.56
CA PRO A 226 12.83 15.40 -0.61
C PRO A 226 11.85 15.73 -1.76
N GLU A 227 10.67 15.10 -1.78
CA GLU A 227 9.65 15.33 -2.81
C GLU A 227 8.49 16.17 -2.26
N SER A 228 8.00 17.10 -3.09
CA SER A 228 6.80 17.89 -2.79
C SER A 228 5.58 16.99 -2.61
N ILE A 229 4.77 17.25 -1.60
CA ILE A 229 3.57 16.47 -1.28
C ILE A 229 2.35 17.07 -1.99
N GLY A 230 1.62 16.25 -2.73
CA GLY A 230 0.39 16.66 -3.40
C GLY A 230 -0.79 16.75 -2.42
N VAL A 231 -1.62 17.78 -2.55
CA VAL A 231 -2.83 17.99 -1.74
C VAL A 231 -4.02 18.23 -2.66
N ILE A 232 -5.14 17.56 -2.43
CA ILE A 232 -6.34 17.70 -3.26
C ILE A 232 -7.55 17.96 -2.36
N LEU A 233 -8.25 19.06 -2.60
CA LEU A 233 -9.48 19.42 -1.89
C LEU A 233 -10.72 19.03 -2.70
N TYR A 234 -11.64 18.30 -2.09
CA TYR A 234 -12.87 17.78 -2.69
C TYR A 234 -14.12 18.29 -1.99
N THR A 235 -15.25 18.30 -2.68
CA THR A 235 -16.58 18.25 -2.01
C THR A 235 -16.76 16.88 -1.33
N GLN A 236 -17.58 16.78 -0.28
CA GLN A 236 -17.80 15.52 0.47
C GLN A 236 -18.30 14.40 -0.45
N ASP A 237 -19.23 14.73 -1.35
CA ASP A 237 -19.81 13.78 -2.31
C ASP A 237 -18.73 13.20 -3.24
N ALA A 238 -17.93 14.07 -3.85
CA ALA A 238 -16.78 13.67 -4.68
C ALA A 238 -15.73 12.88 -3.88
N PHE A 239 -15.45 13.27 -2.64
CA PHE A 239 -14.48 12.57 -1.80
C PHE A 239 -14.91 11.11 -1.54
N SER A 240 -16.17 10.89 -1.16
CA SER A 240 -16.71 9.56 -0.92
C SER A 240 -16.75 8.71 -2.19
N ASP A 241 -17.18 9.29 -3.31
CA ASP A 241 -17.29 8.59 -4.59
C ASP A 241 -15.93 8.16 -5.15
N ILE A 242 -14.92 9.02 -5.01
CA ILE A 242 -13.58 8.82 -5.57
C ILE A 242 -12.73 7.90 -4.70
N THR A 243 -12.71 8.15 -3.39
CA THR A 243 -11.79 7.45 -2.47
C THR A 243 -12.34 6.11 -2.01
N LYS A 244 -13.67 5.92 -2.05
CA LYS A 244 -14.36 4.79 -1.40
C LYS A 244 -13.96 4.62 0.08
N ALA A 245 -13.41 5.68 0.70
CA ALA A 245 -12.99 5.66 2.08
C ALA A 245 -14.23 5.49 2.98
N PRO A 246 -14.11 4.79 4.11
CA PRO A 246 -15.19 4.70 5.09
C PRO A 246 -15.67 6.10 5.47
N ALA A 247 -16.96 6.26 5.74
CA ALA A 247 -17.57 7.57 6.05
C ALA A 247 -16.94 8.30 7.26
N TRP A 248 -16.15 7.58 8.10
CA TRP A 248 -15.43 8.14 9.24
C TRP A 248 -14.03 8.70 8.88
N ALA A 249 -13.52 8.47 7.67
CA ALA A 249 -12.23 9.01 7.23
C ALA A 249 -12.36 10.52 6.94
N GLY A 250 -11.79 11.34 7.83
CA GLY A 250 -11.81 12.80 7.70
C GLY A 250 -10.86 13.36 6.64
N ALA A 251 -9.90 12.55 6.17
CA ALA A 251 -9.04 12.75 5.02
C ALA A 251 -8.43 11.38 4.63
N LEU A 252 -7.70 11.32 3.52
CA LEU A 252 -7.00 10.11 3.09
C LEU A 252 -5.61 10.45 2.53
N ASN A 253 -4.59 9.68 2.92
CA ASN A 253 -3.28 9.70 2.29
C ASN A 253 -2.99 8.43 1.46
N ASP A 254 -2.94 8.59 0.14
CA ASP A 254 -2.57 7.54 -0.82
C ASP A 254 -1.23 7.83 -1.53
N GLY A 255 -0.38 8.66 -0.90
CA GLY A 255 0.74 9.36 -1.53
C GLY A 255 0.42 10.81 -1.87
N ARG A 256 -0.85 11.22 -1.72
CA ARG A 256 -1.31 12.61 -1.68
C ARG A 256 -2.30 12.77 -0.55
N ILE A 257 -2.37 13.97 0.03
CA ILE A 257 -3.36 14.28 1.06
C ILE A 257 -4.66 14.70 0.37
N ARG A 258 -5.70 13.88 0.49
CA ARG A 258 -7.05 14.16 -0.03
C ARG A 258 -7.95 14.62 1.10
N VAL A 259 -8.57 15.78 0.94
CA VAL A 259 -9.32 16.44 2.02
C VAL A 259 -10.72 16.79 1.55
N PRO A 260 -11.79 16.28 2.18
CA PRO A 260 -13.12 16.79 1.97
C PRO A 260 -13.28 18.15 2.66
N VAL A 261 -13.74 19.17 1.93
CA VAL A 261 -13.84 20.55 2.42
C VAL A 261 -15.25 21.16 2.28
N GLN A 262 -16.27 20.35 1.99
CA GLN A 262 -17.63 20.85 1.76
C GLN A 262 -18.21 21.48 3.03
N GLY A 263 -18.65 22.74 2.92
CA GLY A 263 -19.22 23.50 4.03
C GLY A 263 -18.19 24.17 4.95
N LEU A 264 -16.89 23.98 4.72
CA LEU A 264 -15.84 24.65 5.49
C LEU A 264 -15.46 25.99 4.88
N THR A 265 -15.19 26.98 5.74
CA THR A 265 -14.68 28.30 5.34
C THR A 265 -13.26 28.57 5.82
N SER A 266 -12.78 27.82 6.82
CA SER A 266 -11.44 27.87 7.41
C SER A 266 -11.08 26.49 7.96
N VAL A 267 -9.79 26.28 8.25
CA VAL A 267 -9.33 25.07 8.93
C VAL A 267 -9.65 25.18 10.42
N ASP A 268 -10.50 24.29 10.92
CA ASP A 268 -10.77 24.16 12.35
C ASP A 268 -9.76 23.23 13.05
N GLY A 269 -9.91 23.08 14.38
CA GLY A 269 -9.00 22.26 15.17
C GLY A 269 -9.08 20.76 14.86
N GLU A 270 -10.21 20.29 14.34
CA GLU A 270 -10.38 18.88 13.96
C GLU A 270 -9.67 18.60 12.63
N LEU A 271 -9.95 19.42 11.60
CA LEU A 271 -9.26 19.31 10.32
C LEU A 271 -7.75 19.53 10.46
N SER A 272 -7.30 20.45 11.33
CA SER A 272 -5.87 20.62 11.59
C SER A 272 -5.22 19.34 12.12
N ARG A 273 -5.87 18.60 13.04
CA ARG A 273 -5.35 17.33 13.56
C ARG A 273 -5.29 16.26 12.47
N ILE A 274 -6.38 16.12 11.71
CA ILE A 274 -6.45 15.19 10.59
C ILE A 274 -5.36 15.48 9.54
N LEU A 275 -5.15 16.75 9.18
CA LEU A 275 -4.08 17.13 8.25
C LEU A 275 -2.69 16.76 8.80
N LYS A 276 -2.47 16.88 10.11
CA LYS A 276 -1.21 16.46 10.74
C LYS A 276 -1.06 14.94 10.72
N HIS A 277 -2.13 14.19 10.95
CA HIS A 277 -2.16 12.73 10.82
C HIS A 277 -1.78 12.30 9.40
N GLU A 278 -2.49 12.80 8.39
CA GLU A 278 -2.20 12.44 6.99
C GLU A 278 -0.81 12.91 6.55
N LEU A 279 -0.35 14.08 7.01
CA LEU A 279 1.01 14.54 6.71
C LEU A 279 2.08 13.61 7.29
N THR A 280 1.85 13.06 8.49
CA THR A 280 2.76 12.10 9.14
C THR A 280 2.96 10.87 8.27
N HIS A 281 1.90 10.34 7.64
CA HIS A 281 2.01 9.24 6.68
C HIS A 281 2.94 9.59 5.49
N SER A 282 2.90 10.83 4.99
CA SER A 282 3.80 11.26 3.90
C SER A 282 5.28 11.27 4.33
N PHE A 283 5.56 11.69 5.56
CA PHE A 283 6.92 11.68 6.11
C PHE A 283 7.44 10.26 6.26
N ILE A 284 6.65 9.37 6.88
CA ILE A 284 7.02 7.96 7.04
C ILE A 284 7.23 7.30 5.68
N ALA A 285 6.34 7.57 4.73
CA ALA A 285 6.43 7.05 3.37
C ALA A 285 7.75 7.45 2.71
N GLN A 286 8.09 8.74 2.72
CA GLN A 286 9.31 9.22 2.07
C GLN A 286 10.59 8.80 2.82
N LYS A 287 10.56 8.74 4.15
CA LYS A 287 11.70 8.31 4.99
C LYS A 287 12.02 6.83 4.83
N THR A 288 10.99 6.00 4.71
CA THR A 288 11.16 4.54 4.59
C THR A 288 11.21 4.02 3.16
N ARG A 289 11.27 4.94 2.17
CA ARG A 289 11.35 4.61 0.72
C ARG A 289 12.77 4.42 0.19
N SER A 290 13.84 4.52 0.99
CA SER A 290 15.22 4.64 0.46
C SER A 290 16.13 3.42 0.57
N ALA A 291 16.07 2.58 -0.48
CA ALA A 291 17.24 2.09 -1.24
C ALA A 291 17.04 2.21 -2.78
N CYS A 292 16.07 3.02 -3.24
CA CYS A 292 15.64 3.09 -4.64
C CYS A 292 16.21 4.26 -5.45
N ILE A 293 17.16 5.04 -4.92
CA ILE A 293 17.87 6.03 -5.75
C ILE A 293 18.88 5.25 -6.61
N GLY A 294 18.43 4.79 -7.78
CA GLY A 294 19.31 4.29 -8.85
C GLY A 294 19.36 2.77 -9.07
N LEU A 295 18.61 1.94 -8.35
CA LEU A 295 18.53 0.49 -8.62
C LEU A 295 17.09 -0.04 -8.44
N ALA A 296 16.67 -0.86 -9.40
CA ALA A 296 15.32 -1.38 -9.64
C ALA A 296 14.83 -2.43 -8.60
N ALA A 297 14.54 -2.00 -7.37
CA ALA A 297 13.93 -2.89 -6.38
C ALA A 297 12.94 -2.14 -5.45
N SER A 298 11.63 -2.37 -5.65
CA SER A 298 10.49 -2.07 -4.75
C SER A 298 10.51 -0.76 -3.94
N CYS A 299 9.85 0.26 -4.47
CA CYS A 299 9.67 1.56 -3.82
C CYS A 299 8.37 1.63 -2.99
N ALA A 300 8.06 0.58 -2.23
CA ALA A 300 6.92 0.55 -1.29
C ALA A 300 7.29 1.23 0.04
N ILE A 301 6.29 1.76 0.76
CA ILE A 301 6.47 2.18 2.15
C ILE A 301 6.84 0.93 2.96
N ARG A 302 8.03 0.92 3.59
CA ARG A 302 8.51 -0.26 4.33
C ARG A 302 8.05 -0.27 5.79
N ALA A 303 7.61 0.86 6.33
CA ALA A 303 7.13 0.93 7.70
C ALA A 303 5.92 -0.01 7.90
N PRO A 304 5.86 -0.80 8.98
CA PRO A 304 4.69 -1.61 9.31
C PRO A 304 3.51 -0.72 9.67
N THR A 305 2.29 -1.17 9.34
CA THR A 305 1.05 -0.40 9.54
C THR A 305 0.89 0.07 10.98
N TRP A 306 1.25 -0.74 11.98
CA TRP A 306 1.18 -0.32 13.38
C TRP A 306 2.09 0.88 13.73
N ILE A 307 3.29 1.01 13.13
CA ILE A 307 4.13 2.20 13.34
C ILE A 307 3.50 3.39 12.64
N GLN A 308 3.02 3.20 11.40
CA GLN A 308 2.40 4.27 10.61
C GLN A 308 1.22 4.90 11.37
N GLU A 309 0.25 4.08 11.78
CA GLU A 309 -0.96 4.55 12.45
C GLU A 309 -0.69 5.00 13.89
N GLY A 310 0.18 4.32 14.62
CA GLY A 310 0.54 4.71 15.98
C GLY A 310 1.23 6.08 16.03
N LEU A 311 2.16 6.32 15.10
CA LEU A 311 2.90 7.57 15.02
C LEU A 311 2.03 8.72 14.51
N ALA A 312 1.19 8.49 13.51
CA ALA A 312 0.25 9.49 13.01
C ALA A 312 -0.75 9.92 14.10
N GLN A 313 -1.31 8.97 14.87
CA GLN A 313 -2.17 9.26 16.03
C GLN A 313 -1.42 10.06 17.12
N TRP A 314 -0.17 9.70 17.41
CA TRP A 314 0.63 10.41 18.41
C TRP A 314 0.94 11.85 17.96
N MET A 315 1.30 12.04 16.68
CA MET A 315 1.63 13.34 16.08
C MET A 315 0.45 14.30 16.08
N GLU A 316 -0.76 13.82 15.79
CA GLU A 316 -1.99 14.63 15.85
C GLU A 316 -2.47 14.93 17.28
N GLY A 317 -1.84 14.33 18.29
CA GLY A 317 -2.06 14.61 19.71
C GLY A 317 -2.91 13.59 20.47
N GLN A 318 -3.28 12.45 19.86
CA GLN A 318 -3.97 11.38 20.58
C GLN A 318 -3.04 10.69 21.59
N ARG A 319 -3.61 10.13 22.66
CA ARG A 319 -2.87 9.40 23.71
C ARG A 319 -3.66 8.16 24.11
N SER A 320 -2.96 7.09 24.50
CA SER A 320 -3.56 5.78 24.81
C SER A 320 -4.38 5.72 26.11
N ARG A 321 -4.49 6.84 26.85
CA ARG A 321 -5.16 6.89 28.16
C ARG A 321 -6.58 6.34 28.13
N GLU A 322 -7.38 6.69 27.13
CA GLU A 322 -8.80 6.32 27.06
C GLU A 322 -8.99 4.81 26.87
N ASP A 323 -8.09 4.16 26.14
CA ASP A 323 -8.15 2.73 25.87
C ASP A 323 -7.33 1.87 26.84
N ALA A 324 -6.50 2.48 27.69
CA ALA A 324 -5.52 1.79 28.53
C ALA A 324 -6.11 0.63 29.35
N ALA A 325 -7.30 0.83 29.96
CA ALA A 325 -7.96 -0.20 30.75
C ALA A 325 -8.36 -1.44 29.92
N VAL A 326 -8.94 -1.21 28.73
CA VAL A 326 -9.33 -2.29 27.81
C VAL A 326 -8.10 -3.00 27.24
N LEU A 327 -7.06 -2.25 26.86
CA LEU A 327 -5.81 -2.81 26.36
C LEU A 327 -5.16 -3.72 27.40
N LEU A 328 -5.08 -3.28 28.66
CA LEU A 328 -4.54 -4.07 29.77
C LEU A 328 -5.36 -5.34 30.03
N GLN A 329 -6.69 -5.27 29.95
CA GLN A 329 -7.56 -6.42 30.11
C GLN A 329 -7.33 -7.47 29.02
N ILE A 330 -7.25 -7.04 27.76
CA ILE A 330 -7.01 -7.92 26.61
C ILE A 330 -5.62 -8.56 26.70
N TYR A 331 -4.59 -7.76 27.01
CA TYR A 331 -3.22 -8.25 27.20
C TYR A 331 -3.12 -9.26 28.34
N SER A 332 -3.67 -8.95 29.51
CA SER A 332 -3.63 -9.83 30.69
C SER A 332 -4.40 -11.14 30.47
N ALA A 333 -5.37 -11.16 29.56
CA ALA A 333 -6.09 -12.36 29.17
C ALA A 333 -5.37 -13.20 28.09
N GLY A 334 -4.15 -12.83 27.67
CA GLY A 334 -3.41 -13.51 26.61
C GLY A 334 -4.04 -13.37 25.22
N ARG A 335 -4.88 -12.35 25.02
CA ARG A 335 -5.65 -12.12 23.78
C ARG A 335 -5.14 -10.96 22.94
N ALA A 336 -4.02 -10.34 23.32
CA ALA A 336 -3.42 -9.27 22.54
C ALA A 336 -2.96 -9.76 21.17
N ILE A 337 -3.14 -8.94 20.13
CA ILE A 337 -2.66 -9.25 18.79
C ILE A 337 -1.14 -8.98 18.77
N PRO A 338 -0.29 -9.97 18.40
CA PRO A 338 1.13 -9.74 18.20
C PRO A 338 1.39 -8.65 17.17
N LEU A 339 2.36 -7.77 17.43
CA LEU A 339 2.72 -6.68 16.52
C LEU A 339 3.15 -7.17 15.13
N SER A 340 3.76 -8.35 15.04
CA SER A 340 4.09 -9.01 13.76
C SER A 340 2.86 -9.28 12.88
N ARG A 341 1.67 -9.47 13.48
CA ARG A 341 0.39 -9.61 12.73
C ARG A 341 -0.27 -8.28 12.40
N LEU A 342 0.30 -7.16 12.88
CA LEU A 342 -0.18 -5.80 12.62
C LEU A 342 0.72 -5.03 11.63
N GLU A 343 1.69 -5.71 11.00
CA GLU A 343 2.53 -5.08 9.97
C GLU A 343 1.76 -4.82 8.67
N GLY A 344 0.88 -5.75 8.27
CA GLY A 344 0.09 -5.68 7.05
C GLY A 344 -1.17 -4.81 7.16
N SER A 345 -1.94 -4.76 6.06
CA SER A 345 -3.15 -3.94 5.94
C SER A 345 -4.23 -4.32 6.97
N TRP A 346 -4.85 -3.30 7.57
CA TRP A 346 -5.95 -3.46 8.54
C TRP A 346 -7.35 -3.37 7.91
N MET A 347 -7.43 -3.17 6.58
CA MET A 347 -8.70 -2.89 5.89
C MET A 347 -9.73 -4.02 5.99
N ASN A 348 -9.28 -5.26 6.21
CA ASN A 348 -10.16 -6.43 6.34
C ASN A 348 -10.49 -6.79 7.80
N MET A 349 -10.04 -5.99 8.77
CA MET A 349 -10.34 -6.22 10.17
C MET A 349 -11.79 -5.84 10.48
N SER A 350 -12.43 -6.57 11.42
CA SER A 350 -13.72 -6.13 11.97
C SER A 350 -13.54 -4.78 12.70
N GLY A 351 -14.62 -3.98 12.80
CA GLY A 351 -14.53 -2.65 13.42
C GLY A 351 -13.96 -2.66 14.85
N ASP A 352 -14.30 -3.67 15.65
CA ASP A 352 -13.76 -3.82 17.01
C ASP A 352 -12.28 -4.23 17.00
N THR A 353 -11.89 -5.11 16.08
CA THR A 353 -10.49 -5.53 15.89
C THR A 353 -9.62 -4.37 15.41
N ALA A 354 -10.12 -3.58 14.46
CA ALA A 354 -9.43 -2.40 13.96
C ALA A 354 -9.26 -1.36 15.08
N ARG A 355 -10.33 -1.03 15.83
CA ARG A 355 -10.24 -0.10 16.97
C ARG A 355 -9.18 -0.55 17.98
N TYR A 356 -9.14 -1.84 18.31
CA TYR A 356 -8.09 -2.40 19.15
C TYR A 356 -6.69 -2.22 18.53
N ALA A 357 -6.52 -2.51 17.23
CA ALA A 357 -5.23 -2.37 16.55
C ALA A 357 -4.71 -0.93 16.56
N TYR A 358 -5.57 0.07 16.28
CA TYR A 358 -5.23 1.49 16.37
C TYR A 358 -4.79 1.91 17.79
N ALA A 359 -5.57 1.53 18.80
CA ALA A 359 -5.27 1.84 20.20
C ALA A 359 -3.98 1.15 20.68
N TRP A 360 -3.77 -0.11 20.28
CA TRP A 360 -2.57 -0.86 20.62
C TRP A 360 -1.33 -0.30 19.93
N ALA A 361 -1.42 0.08 18.65
CA ALA A 361 -0.36 0.75 17.92
C ALA A 361 0.05 2.07 18.57
N LEU A 362 -0.92 2.92 18.93
CA LEU A 362 -0.68 4.17 19.65
C LEU A 362 0.03 3.92 20.99
N ALA A 363 -0.42 2.93 21.77
CA ALA A 363 0.20 2.61 23.06
C ALA A 363 1.67 2.17 22.92
N ASN A 364 2.01 1.38 21.90
CA ASN A 364 3.39 0.95 21.67
C ASN A 364 4.28 2.12 21.23
N VAL A 365 3.78 3.01 20.36
CA VAL A 365 4.48 4.24 19.96
C VAL A 365 4.68 5.17 21.15
N GLU A 366 3.65 5.36 21.98
CA GLU A 366 3.72 6.19 23.18
C GLU A 366 4.74 5.63 24.20
N TYR A 367 4.79 4.30 24.36
CA TYR A 367 5.80 3.66 25.19
C TYR A 367 7.23 3.91 24.68
N ILE A 368 7.49 3.69 23.38
CA ILE A 368 8.82 3.94 22.79
C ILE A 368 9.21 5.40 22.99
N GLN A 369 8.29 6.33 22.70
CA GLN A 369 8.51 7.75 22.89
C GLN A 369 8.78 8.12 24.36
N GLN A 370 8.10 7.49 25.32
CA GLN A 370 8.29 7.77 26.74
C GLN A 370 9.63 7.22 27.28
N ALA A 371 10.13 6.13 26.71
CA ALA A 371 11.36 5.47 27.19
C ALA A 371 12.62 6.27 26.85
N SER A 372 12.69 6.83 25.63
CA SER A 372 13.92 7.41 25.08
C SER A 372 13.68 8.63 24.18
N GLY A 373 12.44 9.09 24.06
CA GLY A 373 12.04 10.18 23.17
C GLY A 373 11.69 9.67 21.76
N ILE A 374 11.28 10.60 20.90
CA ILE A 374 10.91 10.30 19.51
C ILE A 374 12.10 9.79 18.66
N THR A 375 13.32 10.05 19.12
CA THR A 375 14.59 9.69 18.47
C THR A 375 14.70 8.19 18.17
N ASP A 376 14.18 7.31 19.02
CA ASP A 376 14.26 5.88 18.74
C ASP A 376 13.27 5.45 17.66
N ILE A 377 12.10 6.11 17.56
CA ILE A 377 11.19 5.91 16.41
C ILE A 377 11.86 6.37 15.13
N ASP A 378 12.50 7.55 15.14
CA ASP A 378 13.31 8.05 14.03
C ASP A 378 14.37 7.03 13.56
N ARG A 379 15.16 6.49 14.49
CA ARG A 379 16.17 5.46 14.18
C ARG A 379 15.58 4.15 13.67
N ILE A 380 14.44 3.71 14.22
CA ILE A 380 13.72 2.53 13.73
C ILE A 380 13.31 2.75 12.27
N LEU A 381 12.73 3.92 11.96
CA LEU A 381 12.35 4.28 10.60
C LEU A 381 13.56 4.35 9.66
N ASP A 382 14.70 4.87 10.11
CA ASP A 382 15.95 4.85 9.31
C ASP A 382 16.41 3.43 8.98
N ARG A 383 16.36 2.50 9.95
CA ARG A 383 16.73 1.10 9.72
C ARG A 383 15.79 0.40 8.76
N ILE A 384 14.49 0.62 8.93
CA ILE A 384 13.46 0.11 8.01
C ILE A 384 13.68 0.69 6.61
N GLY A 385 13.96 1.99 6.50
CA GLY A 385 14.29 2.67 5.25
C GLY A 385 15.53 2.09 4.57
N ALA A 386 16.56 1.74 5.34
CA ALA A 386 17.76 1.02 4.87
C ALA A 386 17.51 -0.45 4.51
N GLY A 387 16.27 -0.92 4.66
CA GLY A 387 15.81 -2.23 4.23
C GLY A 387 15.86 -3.33 5.27
N MET A 388 16.05 -2.97 6.55
CA MET A 388 15.98 -3.90 7.67
C MET A 388 14.54 -4.34 7.94
N ALA A 389 14.33 -5.61 8.29
CA ALA A 389 13.04 -6.07 8.79
C ALA A 389 12.70 -5.38 10.12
N THR A 390 11.41 -5.07 10.35
CA THR A 390 10.97 -4.31 11.52
C THR A 390 11.46 -4.91 12.84
N ASP A 391 11.29 -6.23 13.04
CA ASP A 391 11.72 -6.92 14.26
C ASP A 391 13.24 -6.80 14.49
N ALA A 392 14.04 -6.83 13.42
CA ALA A 392 15.48 -6.62 13.51
C ALA A 392 15.82 -5.16 13.85
N ALA A 393 15.09 -4.18 13.30
CA ALA A 393 15.25 -2.77 13.64
C ALA A 393 14.91 -2.50 15.12
N LEU A 394 13.86 -3.13 15.65
CA LEU A 394 13.51 -3.03 17.08
C LEU A 394 14.60 -3.63 17.96
N ARG A 395 15.13 -4.82 17.63
CA ARG A 395 16.22 -5.43 18.40
C ARG A 395 17.50 -4.58 18.38
N GLU A 396 17.81 -3.94 17.25
CA GLU A 396 18.99 -3.08 17.16
C GLU A 396 18.82 -1.79 17.98
N VAL A 397 17.67 -1.13 17.87
CA VAL A 397 17.46 0.21 18.45
C VAL A 397 17.02 0.12 19.92
N LEU A 398 16.06 -0.77 20.22
CA LEU A 398 15.43 -0.88 21.54
C LEU A 398 15.99 -2.03 22.38
N HIS A 399 16.87 -2.86 21.82
CA HIS A 399 17.31 -4.11 22.44
C HIS A 399 16.15 -5.03 22.88
N SER A 400 15.03 -4.94 22.16
CA SER A 400 13.77 -5.61 22.48
C SER A 400 13.21 -6.23 21.21
N ASP A 401 12.62 -7.41 21.32
CA ASP A 401 11.78 -7.95 20.24
C ASP A 401 10.31 -7.53 20.41
N TYR A 402 9.43 -8.01 19.52
CA TYR A 402 8.01 -7.72 19.61
C TYR A 402 7.35 -8.11 20.94
N SER A 403 7.73 -9.26 21.52
CA SER A 403 7.17 -9.72 22.78
C SER A 403 7.60 -8.82 23.93
N ASP A 404 8.89 -8.48 23.97
CA ASP A 404 9.47 -7.58 24.96
C ASP A 404 8.82 -6.18 24.91
N LEU A 405 8.63 -5.65 23.69
CA LEU A 405 7.99 -4.36 23.46
C LEU A 405 6.52 -4.37 23.93
N MET A 406 5.77 -5.42 23.60
CA MET A 406 4.37 -5.57 24.03
C MET A 406 4.25 -5.68 25.55
N GLN A 407 5.14 -6.42 26.19
CA GLN A 407 5.20 -6.53 27.65
C GLN A 407 5.49 -5.17 28.28
N SER A 408 6.53 -4.50 27.81
CA SER A 408 6.94 -3.21 28.34
C SER A 408 5.87 -2.14 28.15
N THR A 409 5.16 -2.17 27.02
CA THR A 409 3.99 -1.32 26.77
C THR A 409 2.87 -1.59 27.78
N ALA A 410 2.54 -2.85 28.06
CA ALA A 410 1.54 -3.18 29.08
C ALA A 410 1.97 -2.74 30.49
N GLU A 411 3.24 -2.87 30.84
CA GLU A 411 3.78 -2.36 32.10
C GLU A 411 3.70 -0.83 32.18
N TYR A 412 4.02 -0.13 31.09
CA TYR A 412 3.87 1.31 30.95
C TYR A 412 2.41 1.75 31.15
N LEU A 413 1.45 1.14 30.46
CA LEU A 413 0.04 1.46 30.61
C LEU A 413 -0.43 1.25 32.05
N ARG A 414 -0.01 0.14 32.69
CA ARG A 414 -0.35 -0.15 34.09
C ARG A 414 0.22 0.89 35.05
N LYS A 415 1.48 1.28 34.86
CA LYS A 415 2.15 2.27 35.71
C LYS A 415 1.57 3.67 35.54
N THR A 416 1.22 4.03 34.30
CA THR A 416 0.82 5.40 33.95
C THR A 416 -0.68 5.63 34.14
N TYR A 417 -1.49 4.62 33.83
CA TYR A 417 -2.96 4.73 33.79
C TYR A 417 -3.69 3.71 34.67
N GLY A 418 -2.99 2.75 35.27
CA GLY A 418 -3.59 1.79 36.21
C GLY A 418 -4.02 2.49 37.49
N ARG A 419 -5.30 2.82 37.58
CA ARG A 419 -5.99 3.18 38.82
C ARG A 419 -7.01 2.11 39.16
#